data_AF-A0A2V6PP32-F1
#
_entry.id   AF-A0A2V6PP32-F1
#
_cell.length_a   1.000
_cell.length_b   1.000
_cell.length_c   1.000
_cell.angle_alpha   90.00
_cell.angle_beta   90.00
_cell.angle_gamma   90.00
#
_symmetry.space_group_name_H-M   'P 1'
#
loop_
_entity.id
_entity.type
_entity.pdbx_description
1 polymer ?
#
loop_
_entity_poly.entity_id
_entity_poly.type
_entity_poly.pdbx_seq_one_letter_code
_entity_poly.pdbx_strand_id
1 'polypeptide(L)' 'MQVVAVSTPSHPNWRWRIVNYAGEMVEESHETFPSIAAAVRAGGRRLHDIDIPDKPPLAPPFIRSTSHLRVR' A
#
# COMPACT_ATOMS: atom_id res chain seq x y z
N MET A 1 -9.37 -1.33 -5.48
CA MET A 1 -9.34 -2.24 -4.32
C MET A 1 -10.19 -1.64 -3.22
N GLN A 2 -10.65 -2.43 -2.25
CA GLN A 2 -11.50 -1.97 -1.16
C GLN A 2 -11.04 -2.53 0.18
N VAL A 3 -11.21 -1.74 1.24
CA VAL A 3 -11.01 -2.17 2.64
C VAL A 3 -12.35 -2.55 3.24
N VAL A 4 -12.42 -3.74 3.84
CA VAL A 4 -13.59 -4.26 4.54
C VAL A 4 -13.19 -4.59 5.97
N ALA A 5 -14.03 -4.21 6.93
CA ALA A 5 -13.85 -4.61 8.32
C ALA A 5 -14.76 -5.81 8.64
N VAL A 6 -14.19 -6.84 9.26
CA VAL A 6 -14.83 -8.10 9.57
C VAL A 6 -14.70 -8.38 11.06
N SER A 7 -15.78 -8.81 11.68
CA SER A 7 -15.82 -9.35 13.05
C SER A 7 -16.64 -10.64 13.01
N THR A 8 -16.27 -11.63 13.82
CA THR A 8 -16.97 -12.93 13.88
C THR A 8 -17.52 -13.15 15.28
N PRO A 9 -18.60 -13.92 15.46
CA PRO A 9 -19.12 -14.22 16.79
C PRO A 9 -18.07 -14.86 17.73
N SER A 10 -17.17 -15.69 17.19
CA SER A 10 -16.05 -16.30 17.92
C SER A 10 -14.93 -15.32 18.28
N HIS A 11 -14.76 -14.25 17.51
CA HIS A 11 -13.72 -13.24 17.69
C HIS A 11 -14.36 -11.87 17.47
N PRO A 12 -14.94 -11.28 18.52
CA PRO A 12 -15.72 -10.04 18.40
C PRO A 12 -14.87 -8.84 18.01
N ASN A 13 -13.54 -8.95 18.14
CA ASN A 13 -12.62 -7.92 17.69
C ASN A 13 -12.62 -7.82 16.16
N TRP A 14 -12.47 -6.59 15.66
CA TRP A 14 -12.49 -6.27 14.24
C TRP A 14 -11.13 -6.55 13.60
N ARG A 15 -11.13 -7.07 12.39
CA ARG A 15 -9.95 -7.20 11.53
C ARG A 15 -10.27 -6.54 10.19
N TRP A 16 -9.30 -5.95 9.53
CA TRP A 16 -9.50 -5.43 8.19
C TRP A 16 -9.03 -6.45 7.15
N ARG A 17 -9.70 -6.43 5.99
CA ARG A 17 -9.34 -7.19 4.79
C ARG A 17 -9.28 -6.24 3.62
N ILE A 18 -8.30 -6.41 2.75
CA ILE A 18 -8.24 -5.74 1.46
C ILE A 18 -8.70 -6.72 0.40
N VAL A 19 -9.66 -6.32 -0.41
CA VAL A 19 -10.17 -7.10 -1.53
C VAL A 19 -9.91 -6.39 -2.85
N ASN A 20 -9.57 -7.16 -3.88
CA ASN A 20 -9.45 -6.63 -5.23
C ASN A 20 -10.83 -6.49 -5.89
N TYR A 21 -10.86 -5.96 -7.11
CA TYR A 21 -12.11 -5.75 -7.85
C TYR A 21 -12.79 -7.06 -8.29
N ALA A 22 -12.06 -8.18 -8.31
CA ALA A 22 -12.62 -9.51 -8.55
C ALA A 22 -13.20 -10.15 -7.28
N GLY A 23 -13.12 -9.47 -6.12
CA GLY A 23 -13.58 -9.97 -4.83
C GLY A 23 -12.58 -10.89 -4.13
N GLU A 24 -11.38 -11.06 -4.67
CA GLU A 24 -10.35 -11.88 -4.05
C GLU A 24 -9.70 -11.12 -2.89
N MET A 25 -9.41 -11.84 -1.80
CA MET A 25 -8.71 -11.30 -0.65
C MET A 25 -7.22 -11.14 -0.97
N VAL A 26 -6.75 -9.90 -0.95
CA VAL A 26 -5.35 -9.53 -1.19
C VAL A 26 -4.56 -9.65 0.10
N GLU A 27 -5.09 -9.10 1.20
CA GLU A 27 -4.43 -9.07 2.51
C GLU A 27 -5.45 -9.04 3.64
N GLU A 28 -5.07 -9.56 4.81
CA GLU A 28 -5.86 -9.53 6.05
C GLU A 28 -4.99 -9.06 7.21
N SER A 29 -5.56 -8.26 8.12
CA SER A 29 -4.86 -7.80 9.31
C SER A 29 -4.62 -8.92 10.30
N HIS A 30 -3.36 -9.17 10.70
CA HIS A 30 -3.08 -10.02 11.86
C HIS A 30 -3.54 -9.37 13.17
N GLU A 31 -3.44 -8.04 13.25
CA GLU A 31 -3.92 -7.27 14.38
C GLU A 31 -5.45 -7.26 14.45
N THR A 32 -5.95 -7.13 15.68
CA THR A 32 -7.38 -7.00 15.97
C THR A 32 -7.67 -5.65 16.62
N PHE A 33 -8.79 -5.05 16.26
CA PHE A 33 -9.20 -3.71 16.66
C PHE A 33 -10.51 -3.75 17.47
N PRO A 34 -10.67 -2.88 18.48
CA PRO A 34 -11.90 -2.83 19.26
C PRO A 34 -13.07 -2.17 18.52
N SER A 35 -12.81 -1.45 17.42
CA SER A 35 -13.85 -0.76 16.65
C SER A 35 -13.68 -0.92 15.14
N ILE A 36 -14.82 -0.93 14.44
CA ILE A 36 -14.89 -0.96 12.98
C ILE A 36 -14.11 0.21 12.36
N ALA A 37 -14.24 1.41 12.93
CA ALA A 37 -13.57 2.61 12.44
C ALA A 37 -12.04 2.50 12.57
N ALA A 38 -11.54 1.92 13.66
CA ALA A 38 -10.10 1.69 13.84
C ALA A 38 -9.57 0.68 12.81
N ALA A 39 -10.30 -0.40 12.57
CA ALA A 39 -9.95 -1.40 11.57
C ALA A 39 -9.93 -0.80 10.16
N VAL A 40 -10.99 -0.09 9.75
CA VAL A 40 -11.07 0.54 8.42
C VAL A 40 -9.96 1.57 8.22
N ARG A 41 -9.67 2.40 9.24
CA ARG A 41 -8.57 3.38 9.17
C ARG A 41 -7.20 2.71 9.06
N ALA A 42 -6.97 1.61 9.78
CA ALA A 42 -5.74 0.84 9.68
C ALA A 42 -5.60 0.19 8.29
N GLY A 43 -6.65 -0.47 7.79
CA GLY A 43 -6.66 -1.06 6.46
C GLY A 43 -6.55 -0.02 5.34
N GLY A 44 -7.10 1.18 5.51
CA GLY A 44 -6.97 2.28 4.56
C GLY A 44 -5.53 2.76 4.40
N ARG A 45 -4.78 2.84 5.49
CA ARG A 45 -3.33 3.14 5.44
C ARG A 45 -2.59 2.05 4.68
N ARG A 46 -2.86 0.78 4.99
CA ARG A 46 -2.23 -0.34 4.31
C ARG A 46 -2.57 -0.40 2.82
N LEU A 47 -3.82 -0.12 2.45
CA LEU A 47 -4.23 -0.03 1.06
C LEU A 47 -3.48 1.09 0.33
N HIS A 48 -3.31 2.25 0.96
CA HIS A 48 -2.49 3.32 0.39
C HIS A 48 -1.05 2.87 0.14
N ASP A 49 -0.44 2.13 1.06
CA ASP A 49 0.93 1.62 0.88
C ASP A 49 1.05 0.65 -0.30
N ILE A 50 0.01 -0.16 -0.55
CA ILE A 50 -0.04 -1.12 -1.67
C ILE A 50 -0.36 -0.42 -3.00
N ASP A 51 -1.25 0.57 -2.97
CA ASP A 51 -1.75 1.27 -4.16
C ASP A 51 -0.77 2.34 -4.67
N ILE A 52 0.29 2.67 -3.92
CA ILE A 52 1.38 3.50 -4.42
C ILE A 52 2.12 2.68 -5.48
N PRO A 53 2.00 3.02 -6.78
CA PRO A 53 2.78 2.34 -7.80
C PRO A 53 4.26 2.61 -7.50
N ASP A 54 5.10 1.57 -7.58
CA ASP A 54 6.55 1.67 -7.43
C ASP A 54 7.05 2.89 -8.20
N LYS A 55 7.35 3.97 -7.47
CA LYS A 55 7.92 5.17 -8.06
C LYS A 55 9.25 4.71 -8.65
N PRO A 56 9.45 4.78 -9.98
CA PRO A 56 10.74 4.39 -10.54
C PRO A 56 11.82 5.25 -9.84
N PRO A 57 12.95 4.65 -9.46
CA PRO A 57 14.03 5.43 -8.87
C PRO A 57 14.33 6.58 -9.82
N LEU A 58 14.37 7.81 -9.28
CA LEU A 58 14.77 8.98 -10.05
C LEU A 58 16.05 8.62 -10.81
N ALA A 59 15.97 8.54 -12.15
CA ALA A 59 17.14 8.29 -12.97
C ALA A 59 18.21 9.32 -12.57
N PRO A 60 19.48 8.91 -12.34
CA PRO A 60 20.52 9.87 -12.00
C PRO A 60 20.62 10.91 -13.12
N PRO A 61 20.91 12.19 -12.82
CA PRO A 61 21.06 13.20 -13.87
C PRO A 61 22.23 12.77 -14.75
N PHE A 62 21.95 12.38 -15.98
CA PHE A 62 22.96 12.16 -17.01
C PHE A 62 23.67 13.49 -17.27
N ILE A 63 24.69 13.81 -16.48
CA ILE A 63 25.65 14.84 -16.83
C ILE A 63 26.51 14.24 -17.96
N ARG A 64 26.10 14.47 -19.22
CA ARG A 64 27.02 14.34 -20.35
C ARG A 64 28.10 15.40 -20.17
N SER A 65 29.19 15.02 -19.52
CA SER A 65 30.38 15.85 -19.44
C SER A 65 31.05 15.87 -20.82
N THR A 66 30.70 16.84 -21.67
CA THR A 66 31.35 17.10 -22.96
C THR A 66 32.73 17.75 -22.76
N SER A 67 33.53 17.25 -21.81
CA SER A 67 34.86 17.78 -21.51
C SER A 67 35.87 17.42 -22.61
N HIS A 68 35.64 16.29 -23.30
CA HIS A 68 36.48 15.80 -24.41
C HIS A 68 36.27 16.52 -25.76
N LEU A 69 35.32 17.47 -25.86
CA LEU A 69 35.14 18.28 -27.08
C LEU A 69 35.98 19.58 -27.08
N ARG A 70 36.76 19.82 -26.01
CA ARG A 70 37.57 21.03 -25.88
C ARG A 70 39.05 20.71 -26.04
N VAL A 71 39.43 20.24 -27.22
CA VAL A 71 40.83 20.24 -27.65
C VAL A 71 40.89 20.89 -29.03
N ARG A 72 41.30 22.16 -29.05
CA ARG A 72 41.99 22.77 -30.19
C ARG A 72 42.80 23.96 -29.72
#